data_AF-A0A3D5X9P8-F1
#
_entry.id   AF-A0A3D5X9P8-F1
#
_cell.length_a   1.000
_cell.length_b   1.000
_cell.length_c   1.000
_cell.angle_alpha   90.00
_cell.angle_beta   90.00
_cell.angle_gamma   90.00
#
_symmetry.space_group_name_H-M   'P 1'
#
loop_
_entity.id
_entity.type
_entity.pdbx_description
1 polymer ?
#
loop_
_entity_poly.entity_id
_entity_poly.type
_entity_poly.pdbx_seq_one_letter_code
_entity_poly.pdbx_strand_id
1 'polypeptide(L)'
;MTAGRYLLIVFFTMLWLPNYAQSQTFVVGDSFDYPTFSYFDESANAGLLAVLKNGYIALQDEGKQAKIDSKSEAYERTDYQYKRVVKFVLIALSIGILLLLLAFIWVGLLRKQIKKKTKRISLKNKALREREERLQLIINLSDEGVIILQNFKFVLVNPKVLEISGRDEDELKKMLFLDLIHPEDREFTKNNWEKRLKGETLLYPRFVKML
;
A
#
# COMPACT_ATOMS: atom_id res chain seq x y z
N MET A 1 10.14 0.78 -19.92
CA MET A 1 9.33 0.15 -18.85
C MET A 1 8.07 -0.46 -19.48
N THR A 2 8.23 -1.51 -20.30
CA THR A 2 7.09 -2.10 -21.06
C THR A 2 7.36 -3.52 -21.56
N ALA A 3 8.59 -4.05 -21.49
CA ALA A 3 8.90 -5.41 -21.94
C ALA A 3 8.51 -6.51 -20.94
N GLY A 4 8.44 -6.21 -19.64
CA GLY A 4 8.13 -7.20 -18.60
C GLY A 4 6.64 -7.54 -18.42
N ARG A 5 5.72 -6.78 -19.03
CA ARG A 5 4.27 -6.98 -18.89
C ARG A 5 3.67 -7.93 -19.95
N TYR A 6 4.28 -8.02 -21.14
CA TYR A 6 3.79 -8.91 -22.21
C TYR A 6 4.26 -10.36 -22.03
N LEU A 7 5.41 -10.58 -21.37
CA LEU A 7 5.93 -11.92 -21.10
C LEU A 7 5.07 -12.73 -20.14
N LEU A 8 4.42 -12.06 -19.17
CA LEU A 8 3.50 -12.70 -18.22
C LEU A 8 2.16 -13.10 -18.86
N ILE A 9 1.68 -12.34 -19.86
CA ILE A 9 0.43 -12.66 -20.57
C ILE A 9 0.63 -13.85 -21.52
N VAL A 10 1.77 -13.92 -22.21
CA VAL A 10 2.12 -15.06 -23.08
C VAL A 10 2.36 -16.35 -22.27
N PHE A 11 2.95 -16.25 -21.08
CA PHE A 11 3.12 -17.43 -20.22
C PHE A 11 1.79 -17.94 -19.66
N PHE A 12 0.82 -17.06 -19.41
CA PHE A 12 -0.50 -17.43 -18.87
C PHE A 12 -1.42 -18.06 -19.94
N THR A 13 -1.30 -17.65 -21.20
CA THR A 13 -2.05 -18.28 -22.31
C THR A 13 -1.47 -19.64 -22.71
N MET A 14 -0.15 -19.85 -22.57
CA MET A 14 0.49 -21.14 -22.82
C MET A 14 0.19 -22.21 -21.77
N LEU A 15 -0.02 -21.81 -20.51
CA LEU A 15 -0.32 -22.73 -19.40
C LEU A 15 -1.80 -23.16 -19.36
N TRP A 16 -2.70 -22.50 -20.10
CA TRP A 16 -4.14 -22.74 -20.09
C TRP A 16 -4.68 -23.54 -21.30
N LEU A 17 -3.80 -24.06 -22.16
CA LEU A 17 -4.19 -24.91 -23.31
C LEU A 17 -3.61 -26.33 -23.22
N PRO A 18 -4.09 -27.22 -22.33
CA PRO A 18 -3.59 -28.60 -22.32
C PRO A 18 -4.33 -29.56 -23.26
N ASN A 19 -5.34 -29.18 -24.07
CA ASN A 19 -6.19 -30.19 -24.73
C ASN A 19 -6.92 -29.80 -26.04
N TYR A 20 -6.47 -28.80 -26.81
CA TYR A 20 -7.21 -28.38 -28.04
C TYR A 20 -6.72 -28.99 -29.36
N ALA A 21 -5.93 -30.06 -29.32
CA ALA A 21 -5.43 -30.71 -30.53
C ALA A 21 -5.56 -32.23 -30.46
N GLN A 22 -6.79 -32.74 -30.29
CA GLN A 22 -7.22 -34.07 -30.78
C GLN A 22 -8.72 -34.28 -30.47
N SER A 23 -9.60 -33.54 -31.15
CA SER A 23 -10.96 -34.03 -31.42
C SER A 23 -11.05 -34.41 -32.89
N GLN A 24 -10.61 -35.64 -33.23
CA GLN A 24 -11.09 -36.28 -34.45
C GLN A 24 -12.55 -36.67 -34.19
N THR A 25 -13.49 -35.82 -34.59
CA THR A 25 -14.88 -36.25 -34.80
C THR A 25 -14.89 -37.06 -36.08
N PHE A 26 -14.73 -38.37 -35.98
CA PHE A 26 -15.09 -39.28 -37.06
C PHE A 26 -16.62 -39.38 -37.06
N VAL A 27 -17.28 -38.70 -37.99
CA VAL A 27 -18.72 -38.89 -38.23
C VAL A 27 -18.87 -40.22 -38.96
N VAL A 28 -19.46 -41.21 -38.29
CA VAL A 28 -19.87 -42.47 -38.92
C VAL A 28 -21.38 -42.39 -39.12
N GLY A 29 -21.82 -42.23 -40.37
CA GLY A 29 -23.22 -42.32 -40.80
C GLY A 29 -23.87 -40.98 -41.15
N ASP A 30 -24.69 -40.98 -42.21
CA ASP A 30 -25.43 -39.81 -42.70
C ASP A 30 -26.45 -39.27 -41.69
N SER A 31 -26.78 -37.98 -41.83
CA SER A 31 -27.68 -37.23 -40.94
C SER A 31 -29.04 -37.89 -40.79
N PHE A 32 -29.30 -38.48 -39.61
CA PHE A 32 -30.63 -38.93 -39.21
C PHE A 32 -31.44 -37.73 -38.68
N ASP A 33 -32.53 -37.42 -39.37
CA ASP A 33 -33.50 -36.40 -38.98
C ASP A 33 -34.39 -36.98 -37.86
N TYR A 34 -34.32 -36.39 -36.66
CA TYR A 34 -35.15 -36.82 -35.52
C TYR A 34 -36.33 -35.87 -35.35
N PRO A 35 -37.59 -36.32 -35.49
CA PRO A 35 -38.71 -35.53 -35.05
C PRO A 35 -38.74 -35.44 -33.52
N THR A 36 -39.15 -34.27 -33.05
CA THR A 36 -39.09 -33.78 -31.67
C THR A 36 -40.04 -34.57 -30.77
N PHE A 37 -39.50 -35.31 -29.80
CA PHE A 37 -40.17 -35.98 -28.66
C PHE A 37 -41.45 -36.79 -28.98
N SER A 38 -41.33 -38.11 -29.12
CA SER A 38 -42.44 -39.06 -28.98
C SER A 38 -42.40 -39.73 -27.61
N TYR A 39 -43.48 -39.62 -26.84
CA TYR A 39 -43.69 -40.39 -25.61
C TYR A 39 -44.00 -41.86 -25.96
N PHE A 40 -43.43 -42.80 -25.20
CA PHE A 40 -43.67 -44.23 -25.35
C PHE A 40 -45.06 -44.59 -24.83
N ASP A 41 -45.96 -45.02 -25.72
CA ASP A 41 -47.18 -45.75 -25.37
C ASP A 41 -46.87 -47.26 -25.48
N GLU A 42 -47.00 -47.98 -24.35
CA GLU A 42 -46.69 -49.41 -24.24
C GLU A 42 -47.56 -50.30 -25.14
N SER A 43 -48.73 -49.82 -25.59
CA SER A 43 -49.67 -50.63 -26.37
C SER A 43 -49.43 -50.59 -27.88
N ALA A 44 -48.82 -49.52 -28.40
CA ALA A 44 -48.76 -49.27 -29.85
C ALA A 44 -47.51 -49.84 -30.54
N ASN A 45 -46.44 -50.16 -29.81
CA ASN A 45 -45.13 -50.49 -30.40
C ASN A 45 -44.51 -51.79 -29.84
N ALA A 46 -45.29 -52.86 -29.79
CA ALA A 46 -44.82 -54.20 -29.41
C ALA A 46 -43.63 -54.69 -30.28
N GLY A 47 -43.61 -54.33 -31.56
CA GLY A 47 -42.50 -54.65 -32.47
C GLY A 47 -41.20 -53.92 -32.12
N LEU A 48 -41.28 -52.62 -31.78
CA LEU A 48 -40.10 -51.84 -31.38
C LEU A 48 -39.58 -52.29 -30.01
N LEU A 49 -40.49 -52.63 -29.09
CA LEU A 49 -40.13 -53.17 -27.78
C LEU A 49 -39.43 -54.53 -27.91
N ALA A 50 -39.89 -55.39 -28.84
CA ALA A 50 -39.24 -56.66 -29.13
C ALA A 50 -37.85 -56.47 -29.77
N VAL A 51 -37.69 -55.51 -30.68
CA VAL A 51 -36.38 -55.18 -31.28
C VAL A 51 -35.42 -54.61 -30.25
N LEU A 52 -35.90 -53.73 -29.35
CA LEU A 52 -35.09 -53.19 -28.26
C LEU A 52 -34.74 -54.26 -27.23
N LYS A 53 -35.67 -55.15 -26.90
CA LYS A 53 -35.43 -56.27 -25.97
C LYS A 53 -34.43 -57.27 -26.56
N ASN A 54 -34.55 -57.58 -27.85
CA ASN A 54 -33.57 -58.41 -28.57
C ASN A 54 -32.21 -57.70 -28.69
N GLY A 55 -32.20 -56.38 -28.89
CA GLY A 55 -30.99 -55.56 -28.87
C GLY A 55 -30.31 -55.55 -27.49
N TYR A 56 -31.08 -55.48 -26.41
CA TYR A 56 -30.59 -55.56 -25.04
C TYR A 56 -30.03 -56.95 -24.71
N ILE A 57 -30.72 -58.02 -25.10
CA ILE A 57 -30.22 -59.41 -24.95
C ILE A 57 -28.94 -59.61 -25.77
N ALA A 58 -28.86 -59.06 -26.99
CA ALA A 58 -27.66 -59.12 -27.83
C ALA A 58 -26.47 -58.28 -27.31
N LEU A 59 -26.71 -57.35 -26.38
CA LEU A 59 -25.66 -56.61 -25.66
C LEU A 59 -25.19 -57.34 -24.41
N GLN A 60 -25.99 -58.28 -23.89
CA GLN A 60 -25.71 -59.08 -22.69
C GLN A 60 -24.94 -60.39 -22.99
N ASP A 61 -24.73 -60.69 -24.28
CA ASP A 61 -23.96 -61.84 -24.75
C ASP A 61 -22.47 -61.63 -24.43
N GLU A 62 -21.87 -62.54 -23.66
CA GLU A 62 -20.60 -62.37 -22.94
C GLU A 62 -19.42 -61.92 -23.84
N GLY A 63 -19.46 -62.27 -25.13
CA GLY A 63 -18.44 -61.88 -26.12
C GLY A 63 -18.44 -60.40 -26.53
N LYS A 64 -19.57 -59.68 -26.37
CA LYS A 64 -19.64 -58.22 -26.59
C LYS A 64 -19.45 -57.44 -25.31
N GLN A 65 -19.84 -58.00 -24.17
CA GLN A 65 -19.50 -57.47 -22.84
C GLN A 65 -17.98 -57.33 -22.71
N ALA A 66 -17.22 -58.39 -23.01
CA ALA A 66 -15.76 -58.35 -23.01
C ALA A 66 -15.15 -57.26 -23.93
N LYS A 67 -15.83 -56.91 -25.02
CA LYS A 67 -15.38 -55.85 -25.96
C LYS A 67 -15.73 -54.45 -25.45
N ILE A 68 -16.84 -54.31 -24.71
CA ILE A 68 -17.21 -53.10 -23.98
C ILE A 68 -16.26 -52.92 -22.78
N ASP A 69 -15.96 -54.00 -22.06
CA ASP A 69 -15.07 -54.03 -20.90
C ASP A 69 -13.61 -53.70 -21.28
N SER A 70 -13.13 -54.20 -22.42
CA SER A 70 -11.81 -53.79 -22.96
C SER A 70 -11.78 -52.31 -23.39
N LYS A 71 -12.94 -51.75 -23.75
CA LYS A 71 -13.08 -50.33 -24.13
C LYS A 71 -13.24 -49.45 -22.89
N SER A 72 -13.86 -49.94 -21.82
CA SER A 72 -13.94 -49.23 -20.54
C SER A 72 -12.60 -49.25 -19.80
N GLU A 73 -11.79 -50.31 -19.90
CA GLU A 73 -10.38 -50.31 -19.46
C GLU A 73 -9.54 -49.26 -20.21
N ALA A 74 -9.83 -49.00 -21.49
CA ALA A 74 -9.19 -47.93 -22.24
C ALA A 74 -9.59 -46.52 -21.75
N TYR A 75 -10.78 -46.37 -21.14
CA TYR A 75 -11.20 -45.13 -20.48
C TYR A 75 -10.60 -44.99 -19.07
N GLU A 76 -10.47 -46.07 -18.30
CA GLU A 76 -9.83 -46.05 -16.97
C GLU A 76 -8.34 -45.65 -17.02
N ARG A 77 -7.64 -45.83 -18.15
CA ARG A 77 -6.26 -45.32 -18.31
C ARG A 77 -6.13 -43.79 -18.34
N THR A 78 -7.23 -43.04 -18.42
CA THR A 78 -7.18 -41.56 -18.39
C THR A 78 -7.13 -40.97 -16.98
N ASP A 79 -7.28 -41.79 -15.94
CA ASP A 79 -7.20 -41.37 -14.53
C ASP A 79 -5.80 -40.92 -14.07
N TYR A 80 -4.77 -41.19 -14.87
CA TYR A 80 -3.39 -40.81 -14.54
C TYR A 80 -3.11 -39.30 -14.76
N GLN A 81 -3.92 -38.63 -15.57
CA GLN A 81 -3.73 -37.22 -15.95
C GLN A 81 -4.21 -36.27 -14.83
N TYR A 82 -5.34 -36.55 -14.17
CA TYR A 82 -5.90 -35.63 -13.17
C TYR A 82 -5.08 -35.59 -11.87
N LYS A 83 -4.59 -36.74 -11.38
CA LYS A 83 -3.81 -36.81 -10.12
C LYS A 83 -2.53 -35.96 -10.20
N ARG A 84 -1.92 -35.88 -11.38
CA ARG A 84 -0.75 -35.05 -11.65
C ARG A 84 -1.09 -33.56 -11.55
N VAL A 85 -2.18 -33.13 -12.19
CA VAL A 85 -2.65 -31.73 -12.15
C VAL A 85 -3.05 -31.34 -10.73
N VAL A 86 -3.82 -32.19 -10.03
CA VAL A 86 -4.25 -31.96 -8.64
C VAL A 86 -3.05 -31.77 -7.71
N LYS A 87 -2.00 -32.59 -7.86
CA LYS A 87 -0.77 -32.46 -7.05
C LYS A 87 -0.09 -31.09 -7.25
N PHE A 88 0.02 -30.60 -8.48
CA PHE A 88 0.58 -29.27 -8.75
C PHE A 88 -0.29 -28.14 -8.20
N VAL A 89 -1.62 -28.27 -8.30
CA VAL A 89 -2.56 -27.31 -7.72
C VAL A 89 -2.40 -27.25 -6.20
N LEU A 90 -2.27 -28.40 -5.53
CA LEU A 90 -2.05 -28.45 -4.08
C LEU A 90 -0.71 -27.82 -3.66
N ILE A 91 0.36 -28.04 -4.44
CA ILE A 91 1.66 -27.40 -4.20
C ILE A 91 1.57 -25.88 -4.41
N ALA A 92 0.89 -25.43 -5.46
CA ALA A 92 0.71 -24.00 -5.72
C ALA A 92 -0.09 -23.32 -4.61
N LEU A 93 -1.17 -23.97 -4.14
CA LEU A 93 -1.97 -23.49 -3.01
C LEU A 93 -1.16 -23.45 -1.71
N SER A 94 -0.36 -24.48 -1.43
CA SER A 94 0.47 -24.51 -0.21
C SER A 94 1.53 -23.41 -0.22
N ILE A 95 2.16 -23.13 -1.36
CA ILE A 95 3.09 -22.01 -1.54
C ILE A 95 2.37 -20.66 -1.34
N GLY A 96 1.18 -20.51 -1.91
CA GLY A 96 0.37 -19.31 -1.73
C GLY A 96 0.03 -19.06 -0.26
N ILE A 97 -0.40 -20.09 0.47
CA ILE A 97 -0.68 -20.03 1.90
C ILE A 97 0.59 -19.68 2.70
N LEU A 98 1.73 -20.30 2.36
CA LEU A 98 3.01 -20.01 3.00
C LEU A 98 3.42 -18.53 2.82
N LEU A 99 3.26 -17.99 1.61
CA LEU A 99 3.55 -16.58 1.31
C LEU A 99 2.63 -15.64 2.08
N LEU A 100 1.35 -15.98 2.21
CA LEU A 100 0.40 -15.21 3.01
C LEU A 100 0.76 -15.22 4.50
N LEU A 101 1.17 -16.38 5.04
CA LEU A 101 1.63 -16.49 6.42
C LEU A 101 2.90 -15.66 6.67
N LEU A 102 3.88 -15.71 5.75
CA LEU A 102 5.07 -14.88 5.80
C LEU A 102 4.73 -13.38 5.75
N ALA A 103 3.83 -12.97 4.86
CA ALA A 103 3.35 -11.59 4.78
C ALA A 103 2.63 -11.16 6.06
N PHE A 104 1.81 -12.04 6.65
CA PHE A 104 1.11 -11.77 7.90
C PHE A 104 2.09 -11.57 9.07
N ILE A 105 3.08 -12.45 9.21
CA ILE A 105 4.16 -12.32 10.20
C ILE A 105 4.93 -11.01 9.98
N TRP A 106 5.29 -10.71 8.72
CA TRP A 106 6.00 -9.49 8.35
C TRP A 106 5.22 -8.22 8.73
N VAL A 107 3.92 -8.17 8.41
CA VAL A 107 3.04 -7.05 8.76
C VAL A 107 2.93 -6.88 10.28
N GLY A 108 2.81 -7.98 11.03
CA GLY A 108 2.77 -7.96 12.48
C GLY A 108 4.04 -7.36 13.09
N LEU A 109 5.22 -7.77 12.61
CA LEU A 109 6.50 -7.22 13.04
C LEU A 109 6.66 -5.74 12.67
N LEU A 110 6.24 -5.35 11.47
CA LEU A 110 6.30 -3.97 11.00
C LEU A 110 5.43 -3.04 11.86
N ARG A 111 4.20 -3.46 12.18
CA ARG A 111 3.30 -2.71 13.07
C ARG A 111 3.92 -2.46 14.45
N LYS A 112 4.66 -3.45 15.00
CA LYS A 112 5.35 -3.33 16.29
C LYS A 112 6.46 -2.28 16.28
N GLN A 113 7.22 -2.20 15.18
CA GLN A 113 8.27 -1.19 14.98
C GLN A 113 7.71 0.22 14.81
N ILE A 114 6.64 0.36 14.03
CA ILE A 114 5.97 1.64 13.80
C ILE A 114 5.44 2.21 15.11
N LYS A 115 4.74 1.41 15.93
CA LYS A 115 4.19 1.87 17.22
C LYS A 115 5.28 2.40 18.17
N LYS A 116 6.47 1.78 18.20
CA LYS A 116 7.61 2.24 19.00
C LYS A 116 8.16 3.58 18.50
N LYS A 117 8.37 3.73 17.19
CA LYS A 117 8.86 5.00 16.61
C LYS A 117 7.86 6.13 16.81
N THR A 118 6.57 5.89 16.57
CA THR A 118 5.52 6.89 16.77
C THR A 118 5.44 7.32 18.23
N LYS A 119 5.52 6.39 19.19
CA LYS A 119 5.52 6.74 20.63
C LYS A 119 6.71 7.63 20.98
N ARG A 120 7.92 7.32 20.50
CA ARG A 120 9.12 8.13 20.74
C ARG A 120 9.00 9.53 20.14
N ILE A 121 8.49 9.64 18.91
CA ILE A 121 8.30 10.94 18.24
C ILE A 121 7.25 11.76 18.98
N SER A 122 6.12 11.16 19.37
CA SER A 122 5.07 11.86 20.12
C SER A 122 5.56 12.37 21.48
N LEU A 123 6.37 11.59 22.20
CA LEU A 123 6.96 11.98 23.48
C LEU A 123 7.98 13.11 23.31
N LYS A 124 8.86 13.03 22.29
CA LYS A 124 9.79 14.11 21.98
C LYS A 124 9.07 15.40 21.62
N ASN A 125 8.04 15.33 20.77
CA ASN A 125 7.26 16.50 20.39
C ASN A 125 6.52 17.11 21.58
N LYS A 126 5.97 16.29 22.48
CA LYS A 126 5.34 16.78 23.70
C LYS A 126 6.34 17.49 24.61
N ALA A 127 7.51 16.88 24.86
CA ALA A 127 8.54 17.49 25.68
C ALA A 127 9.14 18.77 25.05
N LEU A 128 9.20 18.85 23.72
CA LEU A 128 9.60 20.08 23.02
C LEU A 128 8.56 21.18 23.20
N ARG A 129 7.26 20.88 23.01
CA ARG A 129 6.18 21.83 23.23
C ARG A 129 6.14 22.35 24.67
N GLU A 130 6.23 21.47 25.65
CA GLU A 130 6.26 21.85 27.07
C GLU A 130 7.46 22.77 27.38
N ARG A 131 8.61 22.56 26.72
CA ARG A 131 9.77 23.45 26.85
C ARG A 131 9.54 24.80 26.17
N GLU A 132 8.99 24.80 24.96
CA GLU A 132 8.67 26.04 24.22
C GLU A 132 7.66 26.89 24.98
N GLU A 133 6.56 26.31 25.45
CA GLU A 133 5.53 26.98 26.24
C GLU A 133 6.13 27.56 27.53
N ARG A 134 6.96 26.78 28.24
CA ARG A 134 7.65 27.26 29.44
C ARG A 134 8.60 28.41 29.14
N LEU A 135 9.36 28.34 28.06
CA LEU A 135 10.28 29.42 27.64
C LEU A 135 9.50 30.68 27.27
N GLN A 136 8.42 30.55 26.50
CA GLN A 136 7.55 31.67 26.16
C GLN A 136 6.95 32.31 27.42
N LEU A 137 6.51 31.51 28.38
CA LEU A 137 5.97 32.01 29.65
C LEU A 137 7.03 32.72 30.48
N ILE A 138 8.25 32.19 30.59
CA ILE A 138 9.35 32.85 31.29
C ILE A 138 9.72 34.17 30.59
N ILE A 139 9.81 34.17 29.26
CA ILE A 139 10.08 35.38 28.49
C ILE A 139 8.99 36.41 28.75
N ASN A 140 7.71 36.04 28.64
CA ASN A 140 6.59 36.97 28.77
C ASN A 140 6.39 37.52 30.18
N LEU A 141 6.80 36.77 31.22
CA LEU A 141 6.69 37.19 32.62
C LEU A 141 7.98 37.85 33.14
N SER A 142 9.03 37.93 32.34
CA SER A 142 10.29 38.57 32.74
C SER A 142 10.09 40.08 32.92
N ASP A 143 10.54 40.60 34.06
CA ASP A 143 10.62 42.04 34.33
C ASP A 143 11.71 42.74 33.48
N GLU A 144 12.57 41.96 32.83
CA GLU A 144 13.54 42.43 31.85
C GLU A 144 12.99 42.36 30.41
N GLY A 145 13.30 43.39 29.62
CA GLY A 145 12.98 43.43 28.21
C GLY A 145 13.82 42.44 27.40
N VAL A 146 13.17 41.42 26.84
CA VAL A 146 13.80 40.43 25.97
C VAL A 146 13.46 40.72 24.51
N ILE A 147 14.49 40.92 23.69
CA ILE A 147 14.36 41.10 22.23
C ILE A 147 15.21 40.10 21.47
N ILE A 148 14.68 39.59 20.36
CA ILE A 148 15.43 38.84 19.36
C ILE A 148 15.47 39.66 18.09
N LEU A 149 16.67 39.96 17.62
CA LEU A 149 16.92 40.75 16.42
C LEU A 149 17.51 39.88 15.30
N GLN A 150 17.01 40.04 14.08
CA GLN A 150 17.65 39.52 12.86
C GLN A 150 17.78 40.66 11.85
N ASN A 151 18.99 40.94 11.37
CA ASN A 151 19.27 42.06 10.45
C ASN A 151 18.71 43.41 10.95
N PHE A 152 18.88 43.69 12.24
CA PHE A 152 18.32 44.86 12.95
C PHE A 152 16.78 44.94 12.97
N LYS A 153 16.05 43.91 12.54
CA LYS A 153 14.59 43.84 12.67
C LYS A 153 14.19 43.02 13.88
N PHE A 154 13.11 43.43 14.53
CA PHE A 154 12.52 42.72 15.66
C PHE A 154 11.82 41.44 15.18
N VAL A 155 12.31 40.29 15.65
CA VAL A 155 11.73 38.97 15.38
C VAL A 155 10.85 38.53 16.54
N LEU A 156 11.26 38.83 17.76
CA LEU A 156 10.51 38.55 18.98
C LEU A 156 10.74 39.69 19.97
N VAL A 157 9.66 40.14 20.60
CA VAL A 157 9.68 41.11 21.68
C VAL A 157 8.77 40.62 22.80
N ASN A 158 9.25 40.67 24.04
CA ASN A 158 8.43 40.42 25.23
C ASN A 158 7.52 41.64 25.50
N PRO A 159 6.28 41.48 26.00
CA PRO A 159 5.46 42.54 26.61
C PRO A 159 6.22 43.62 27.38
N LYS A 160 7.23 43.25 28.19
CA LYS A 160 8.01 44.25 28.94
C LYS A 160 8.74 45.26 28.05
N VAL A 161 9.18 44.85 26.86
CA VAL A 161 9.80 45.74 25.87
C VAL A 161 8.80 46.74 25.34
N LEU A 162 7.54 46.32 25.13
CA LEU A 162 6.47 47.21 24.68
C LEU A 162 6.20 48.29 25.74
N GLU A 163 6.17 47.89 27.01
CA GLU A 163 6.03 48.80 28.15
C GLU A 163 7.19 49.79 28.25
N ILE A 164 8.44 49.31 28.17
CA ILE A 164 9.64 50.15 28.29
C ILE A 164 9.79 51.11 27.10
N SER A 165 9.53 50.63 25.88
CA SER A 165 9.65 51.44 24.67
C SER A 165 8.46 52.36 24.41
N GLY A 166 7.32 52.13 25.10
CA GLY A 166 6.08 52.88 24.92
C GLY A 166 5.44 52.70 23.54
N ARG A 167 5.78 51.62 22.82
CA ARG A 167 5.34 51.35 21.44
C ARG A 167 4.65 50.00 21.32
N ASP A 168 3.77 49.90 20.34
CA ASP A 168 3.10 48.64 20.01
C ASP A 168 4.03 47.68 19.26
N GLU A 169 3.77 46.38 19.37
CA GLU A 169 4.54 45.33 18.71
C GLU A 169 4.55 45.51 17.17
N ASP A 170 3.41 45.90 16.59
CA ASP A 170 3.29 46.08 15.14
C ASP A 170 4.09 47.29 14.62
N GLU A 171 4.28 48.30 15.47
CA GLU A 171 5.15 49.44 15.16
C GLU A 171 6.61 49.01 15.21
N LEU A 172 7.02 48.31 16.27
CA LEU A 172 8.39 47.82 16.42
C LEU A 172 8.80 46.90 15.27
N LYS A 173 7.92 46.00 14.81
CA LYS A 173 8.19 45.11 13.66
C LYS A 173 8.45 45.86 12.35
N LYS A 174 7.92 47.08 12.18
CA LYS A 174 8.12 47.91 10.98
C LYS A 174 9.38 48.77 11.06
N MET A 175 9.92 48.98 12.26
CA MET A 175 11.11 49.81 12.50
C MET A 175 12.38 48.97 12.50
N LEU A 176 13.52 49.65 12.33
CA LEU A 176 14.83 49.06 12.60
C LEU A 176 15.19 49.33 14.07
N PHE A 177 15.88 48.39 14.72
CA PHE A 177 16.37 48.55 16.08
C PHE A 177 17.23 49.81 16.25
N LEU A 178 17.99 50.19 15.22
CA LEU A 178 18.80 51.41 15.22
C LEU A 178 17.95 52.70 15.30
N ASP A 179 16.67 52.64 14.91
CA ASP A 179 15.78 53.81 14.96
C ASP A 179 15.40 54.18 16.41
N LEU A 180 15.41 53.20 17.33
CA LEU A 180 15.21 53.41 18.77
C LEU A 180 16.44 54.00 19.48
N ILE A 181 17.61 53.94 18.83
CA ILE A 181 18.87 54.42 19.38
C ILE A 181 19.05 55.89 19.01
N HIS A 182 19.50 56.69 19.98
CA HIS A 182 19.84 58.08 19.76
C HIS A 182 20.81 58.24 18.56
N PRO A 183 20.62 59.22 17.65
CA PRO A 183 21.40 59.32 16.40
C PRO A 183 22.92 59.27 16.59
N GLU A 184 23.43 59.91 17.65
CA GLU A 184 24.86 59.94 17.99
C GLU A 184 25.44 58.56 18.37
N ASP A 185 24.60 57.66 18.89
CA ASP A 185 25.02 56.33 19.35
C ASP A 185 24.76 55.22 18.31
N ARG A 186 24.13 55.55 17.17
CA ARG A 186 23.78 54.55 16.12
C ARG A 186 25.01 53.92 15.49
N GLU A 187 26.00 54.73 15.12
CA GLU A 187 27.23 54.25 14.48
C GLU A 187 28.04 53.36 15.43
N PHE A 188 28.15 53.77 16.70
CA PHE A 188 28.75 52.96 17.76
C PHE A 188 28.04 51.61 17.92
N THR A 189 26.70 51.62 17.97
CA THR A 189 25.92 50.39 18.13
C THR A 189 26.03 49.47 16.93
N LYS A 190 26.02 50.01 15.71
CA LYS A 190 26.20 49.23 14.48
C LYS A 190 27.57 48.56 14.46
N ASN A 191 28.65 49.28 14.79
CA ASN A 191 29.99 48.72 14.84
C ASN A 191 30.11 47.60 15.90
N ASN A 192 29.47 47.77 17.06
CA ASN A 192 29.42 46.71 18.08
C ASN A 192 28.58 45.51 17.65
N TRP A 193 27.51 45.73 16.90
CA TRP A 193 26.71 44.65 16.32
C TRP A 193 27.54 43.80 15.34
N GLU A 194 28.32 44.44 14.47
CA GLU A 194 29.21 43.74 13.54
C GLU A 194 30.30 42.93 14.27
N LYS A 195 30.87 43.48 15.35
CA LYS A 195 31.83 42.77 16.21
C LYS A 195 31.20 41.56 16.90
N ARG A 196 29.97 41.70 17.41
CA ARG A 196 29.20 40.59 17.99
C ARG A 196 28.98 39.45 17.00
N LEU A 197 28.65 39.76 15.75
CA LEU A 197 28.46 38.75 14.70
C LEU A 197 29.75 37.99 14.38
N LYS A 198 30.91 38.63 14.58
CA LYS A 198 32.24 38.01 14.43
C LYS A 198 32.71 37.25 15.69
N GLY A 199 31.93 37.26 16.76
CA GLY A 199 32.26 36.61 18.04
C GLY A 199 33.29 37.37 18.88
N GLU A 200 33.55 38.65 18.58
CA GLU A 200 34.51 39.46 19.31
C GLU A 200 33.92 39.97 20.64
N THR A 201 34.75 39.98 21.70
CA THR A 201 34.38 40.48 23.03
C THR A 201 34.19 41.99 23.00
N LEU A 202 33.09 42.47 23.56
CA LEU A 202 32.78 43.90 23.62
C LEU A 202 33.44 44.60 24.81
N LEU A 203 33.98 45.80 24.57
CA LEU A 203 34.41 46.74 25.61
C LEU A 203 33.18 47.52 26.09
N TYR A 204 32.62 47.16 27.25
CA TYR A 204 31.56 47.93 27.90
C TYR A 204 32.13 48.84 29.00
N PRO A 205 32.13 50.16 28.77
CA PRO A 205 31.89 51.10 29.86
C PRO A 205 30.94 52.26 29.51
N ARG A 206 30.21 52.23 28.38
CA ARG A 206 29.33 53.33 27.96
C ARG A 206 27.86 52.92 27.89
N PHE A 207 27.01 53.61 28.65
CA PHE A 207 25.56 53.52 28.56
C PHE A 207 25.10 54.14 27.24
N VAL A 208 24.39 53.36 26.40
CA VAL A 208 23.75 53.85 25.18
C VAL A 208 22.38 54.40 25.54
N LYS A 209 22.05 55.61 25.10
CA LYS A 209 20.75 56.22 25.37
C LYS A 209 19.71 55.72 24.35
N MET A 210 18.56 55.26 24.85
CA MET A 210 17.36 55.05 24.03
C MET A 210 16.56 56.35 23.97
N LEU A 211 15.86 56.56 22.84
CA LEU A 211 14.98 57.71 22.60
C LEU A 211 13.73 57.69 23.47
#